data_AF-A0A8W8MEI0-F1
#
_entry.id   AF-A0A8W8MEI0-F1
#
_cell.length_a   1.000
_cell.length_b   1.000
_cell.length_c   1.000
_cell.angle_alpha   90.00
_cell.angle_beta   90.00
_cell.angle_gamma   90.00
#
_symmetry.space_group_name_H-M   'P 1'
#
loop_
_entity.id
_entity.type
_entity.pdbx_description
1 polymer ?
#
loop_
_entity_poly.entity_id
_entity_poly.type
_entity_poly.pdbx_seq_one_letter_code
_entity_poly.pdbx_strand_id
1 'polypeptide(L)'
;VEVTENTLDTEGYELVLPSGATIGHRSLWKYYKQNLPQRSSEGSSTVLPKMLAQYRALGWTGVTGEVAKTRVKDMAFVQRMKNRQRMQLGLKANKFQPHFRCQVMF
;
A
#
# COMPACT_ATOMS: atom_id res chain seq x y z
N VAL A 1 38.05 -19.54 -26.20
CA VAL A 1 37.97 -19.28 -24.74
C VAL A 1 36.74 -20.02 -24.26
N GLU A 2 36.95 -21.19 -23.67
CA GLU A 2 35.88 -22.05 -23.14
C GLU A 2 35.37 -21.41 -21.85
N VAL A 3 34.08 -21.13 -21.77
CA VAL A 3 33.46 -20.54 -20.58
C VAL A 3 33.14 -21.67 -19.61
N THR A 4 33.80 -21.65 -18.46
CA THR A 4 33.67 -22.61 -17.37
C THR A 4 32.21 -22.70 -16.87
N GLU A 5 31.64 -23.91 -16.88
CA GLU A 5 30.24 -24.27 -16.60
C GLU A 5 29.72 -24.03 -15.16
N ASN A 6 30.41 -23.24 -14.32
CA ASN A 6 30.16 -23.25 -12.87
C ASN A 6 29.44 -22.04 -12.27
N THR A 7 28.70 -21.24 -13.04
CA THR A 7 27.89 -20.15 -12.45
C THR A 7 26.55 -19.91 -13.18
N LEU A 8 26.03 -20.89 -13.91
CA LEU A 8 24.66 -20.81 -14.41
C LEU A 8 23.74 -21.38 -13.33
N ASP A 9 23.14 -20.51 -12.54
CA ASP A 9 22.09 -20.87 -11.60
C ASP A 9 20.89 -21.40 -12.39
N THR A 10 20.80 -22.72 -12.52
CA THR A 10 19.75 -23.43 -13.29
C THR A 10 18.51 -23.73 -12.47
N GLU A 11 18.46 -23.36 -11.18
CA GLU A 11 17.30 -23.62 -10.34
C GLU A 11 16.17 -22.60 -10.54
N GLY A 12 16.48 -21.46 -11.15
CA GLY A 12 15.51 -20.41 -11.49
C GLY A 12 14.78 -20.63 -12.82
N TYR A 13 13.71 -19.85 -13.03
CA TYR A 13 13.03 -19.74 -14.34
C TYR A 13 13.69 -18.70 -15.26
N GLU A 14 14.89 -18.25 -14.93
CA GLU A 14 15.60 -17.15 -15.58
C GLU A 14 17.09 -17.47 -15.68
N LEU A 15 17.72 -17.10 -16.79
CA LEU A 15 19.15 -17.26 -17.04
C LEU A 15 19.77 -15.89 -17.31
N VAL A 16 20.69 -15.45 -16.44
CA VAL A 16 21.43 -14.19 -16.63
C VAL A 16 22.72 -14.46 -17.40
N LEU A 17 22.87 -13.82 -18.56
CA LEU A 17 24.06 -13.92 -19.38
C LEU A 17 25.20 -13.04 -18.83
N PRO A 18 26.47 -13.34 -19.14
CA PRO A 18 27.61 -12.47 -18.81
C PRO A 18 27.51 -11.06 -19.42
N SER A 19 26.71 -10.89 -20.47
CA SER A 19 26.37 -9.58 -21.05
C SER A 19 25.39 -8.76 -20.21
N GLY A 20 24.80 -9.34 -19.15
CA GLY A 20 23.78 -8.71 -18.31
C GLY A 20 22.35 -8.87 -18.81
N ALA A 21 22.13 -9.57 -19.93
CA ALA A 21 20.78 -9.87 -20.43
C ALA A 21 20.17 -11.07 -19.70
N THR A 22 18.88 -10.99 -19.35
CA THR A 22 18.14 -12.08 -18.69
C THR A 22 17.21 -12.78 -19.69
N ILE A 23 17.32 -14.10 -19.81
CA ILE A 23 16.49 -14.95 -20.67
C ILE A 23 15.52 -15.75 -19.81
N GLY A 24 14.22 -15.72 -20.16
CA GLY A 24 13.19 -16.49 -19.46
C GLY A 24 13.08 -17.95 -19.89
N HIS A 25 12.58 -18.81 -19.00
CA HIS A 25 12.45 -20.25 -19.24
C HIS A 25 11.19 -20.61 -20.06
N ARG A 26 11.28 -21.63 -20.92
CA ARG A 26 10.18 -22.05 -21.82
C ARG A 26 8.89 -22.44 -21.10
N SER A 27 8.95 -22.92 -19.86
CA SER A 27 7.75 -23.28 -19.08
C SER A 27 6.88 -22.07 -18.74
N LEU A 28 7.43 -20.85 -18.76
CA LEU A 28 6.70 -19.61 -18.53
C LEU A 28 6.26 -18.90 -19.82
N TRP A 29 6.42 -19.54 -20.99
CA TRP A 29 6.05 -18.96 -22.30
C TRP A 29 4.60 -18.44 -22.36
N LYS A 30 3.68 -19.12 -21.69
CA LYS A 30 2.27 -18.68 -21.56
C LYS A 30 2.16 -17.30 -20.90
N TYR A 31 2.98 -17.02 -19.89
CA TYR A 31 2.98 -15.75 -19.16
C TYR A 31 3.73 -14.65 -19.92
N TYR A 32 4.86 -14.97 -20.57
CA TYR A 32 5.58 -13.99 -21.39
C TYR A 32 4.78 -13.49 -22.59
N LYS A 33 3.81 -14.26 -23.07
CA LYS A 33 2.86 -13.85 -24.12
C LYS A 33 1.67 -13.03 -23.63
N GLN A 34 1.52 -12.82 -22.33
CA GLN A 34 0.37 -12.10 -21.79
C GLN A 34 0.50 -10.59 -22.04
N ASN A 35 -0.53 -10.02 -22.67
CA ASN A 35 -0.74 -8.57 -22.74
C ASN A 35 -1.66 -8.17 -21.58
N LEU A 36 -1.10 -7.91 -20.39
CA LEU A 36 -1.89 -7.42 -19.26
C LEU A 36 -2.26 -5.95 -19.49
N PRO A 37 -3.50 -5.53 -19.18
CA PRO A 37 -3.84 -4.12 -19.23
C PRO A 37 -2.96 -3.35 -18.25
N GLN A 38 -2.50 -2.16 -18.65
CA GLN A 38 -1.75 -1.28 -17.76
C GLN A 38 -2.59 -1.06 -16.50
N ARG A 39 -2.02 -1.41 -15.33
CA ARG A 39 -2.67 -1.13 -14.05
C ARG A 39 -2.93 0.37 -14.03
N SER A 40 -4.19 0.77 -14.04
CA SER A 40 -4.54 2.18 -13.97
C SER A 40 -3.90 2.75 -12.72
N SER A 41 -2.88 3.61 -12.90
CA SER A 41 -2.32 4.43 -11.84
C SER A 41 -3.26 5.58 -11.46
N GLU A 42 -4.46 5.57 -12.02
CA GLU A 42 -5.45 6.61 -11.86
C GLU A 42 -6.33 6.26 -10.68
N GLY A 43 -6.10 6.98 -9.58
CA GLY A 43 -6.99 7.04 -8.45
C GLY A 43 -8.43 7.16 -8.95
N SER A 44 -9.23 6.17 -8.60
CA SER A 44 -10.63 5.97 -8.96
C SER A 44 -11.53 7.04 -8.33
N SER A 45 -11.23 8.33 -8.52
CA SER A 45 -11.92 9.44 -7.88
C SER A 45 -13.09 9.94 -8.73
N THR A 46 -12.97 9.90 -10.06
CA THR A 46 -13.91 10.55 -10.98
C THR A 46 -15.11 9.67 -11.35
N VAL A 47 -14.98 8.34 -11.24
CA VAL A 47 -16.04 7.37 -11.63
C VAL A 47 -16.98 7.05 -10.46
N LEU A 48 -16.60 7.38 -9.22
CA LEU A 48 -17.40 7.09 -8.03
C LEU A 48 -18.83 7.65 -8.08
N PRO A 49 -19.12 8.91 -8.46
CA PRO A 49 -20.48 9.43 -8.36
C PRO A 49 -21.45 8.75 -9.32
N LYS A 50 -21.01 8.43 -10.56
CA LYS A 50 -21.82 7.71 -11.55
C LYS A 50 -22.05 6.26 -11.14
N MET A 51 -21.01 5.56 -10.70
CA MET A 51 -21.15 4.20 -10.17
C MET A 51 -22.06 4.18 -8.94
N LEU A 52 -21.89 5.11 -7.99
CA LEU A 52 -22.75 5.20 -6.81
C LEU A 52 -24.22 5.45 -7.19
N ALA A 53 -24.50 6.22 -8.25
CA ALA A 53 -25.86 6.38 -8.76
C ALA A 53 -26.43 5.07 -9.36
N GLN A 54 -25.61 4.31 -10.10
CA GLN A 54 -25.99 2.99 -10.63
C GLN A 54 -26.25 1.98 -9.50
N TYR A 55 -25.38 1.92 -8.49
CA TYR A 55 -25.58 1.07 -7.32
C TYR A 55 -26.85 1.44 -6.55
N ARG A 56 -27.14 2.75 -6.40
CA ARG A 56 -28.41 3.21 -5.80
C ARG A 56 -29.63 2.76 -6.61
N ALA A 57 -29.55 2.80 -7.94
CA ALA A 57 -30.63 2.32 -8.82
C ALA A 57 -30.83 0.80 -8.74
N LEU A 58 -29.77 0.03 -8.50
CA LEU A 58 -29.79 -1.42 -8.26
C LEU A 58 -30.32 -1.80 -6.86
N GLY A 59 -30.74 -0.83 -6.04
CA GLY A 59 -31.26 -1.08 -4.69
C GLY A 59 -30.19 -1.24 -3.61
N TRP A 60 -28.92 -0.93 -3.92
CA TRP A 60 -27.87 -0.87 -2.91
C TRP A 60 -28.09 0.33 -2.00
N THR A 61 -28.75 0.09 -0.87
CA THR A 61 -28.97 1.08 0.18
C THR A 61 -27.89 0.93 1.24
N GLY A 62 -26.71 1.47 0.93
CA GLY A 62 -25.71 1.72 1.96
C GLY A 62 -26.25 2.67 3.04
N VAL A 63 -25.39 3.02 3.99
CA VAL A 63 -25.70 4.07 4.97
C VAL A 63 -25.92 5.39 4.23
N THR A 64 -27.17 5.81 4.13
CA THR A 64 -27.58 7.00 3.39
C THR A 64 -28.40 7.93 4.28
N GLY A 65 -28.55 9.18 3.84
CA GLY A 65 -29.36 10.17 4.57
C GLY A 65 -28.75 10.62 5.90
N GLU A 66 -29.61 10.81 6.90
CA GLU A 66 -29.24 11.37 8.20
C GLU A 66 -28.29 10.47 8.99
N VAL A 67 -28.44 9.14 8.89
CA VAL A 67 -27.56 8.18 9.56
C VAL A 67 -26.11 8.31 9.08
N ALA A 68 -25.90 8.59 7.80
CA ALA A 68 -24.55 8.85 7.27
C ALA A 68 -23.97 10.14 7.85
N LYS A 69 -24.78 11.21 7.91
CA LYS A 69 -24.37 12.50 8.48
C LYS A 69 -24.01 12.36 9.96
N THR A 70 -24.82 11.64 10.74
CA THR A 70 -24.56 11.37 12.16
C THR A 70 -23.30 10.54 12.34
N ARG A 71 -23.11 9.45 11.58
CA ARG A 71 -21.90 8.64 11.64
C ARG A 71 -20.63 9.43 11.32
N VAL A 72 -20.66 10.32 10.33
CA VAL A 72 -19.52 11.20 10.01
C VAL A 72 -19.19 12.14 11.17
N LYS A 73 -20.22 12.73 11.81
CA LYS A 73 -20.04 13.58 12.99
C LYS A 73 -19.46 12.81 14.17
N ASP A 74 -19.98 11.61 14.43
CA ASP A 74 -19.52 10.74 15.52
C ASP A 74 -18.06 10.33 15.29
N MET A 75 -17.71 9.91 14.07
CA MET A 75 -16.33 9.59 13.72
C MET A 75 -15.40 10.78 13.90
N ALA A 76 -15.81 11.98 13.51
CA ALA A 76 -15.02 13.19 13.71
C ALA A 76 -14.81 13.50 15.21
N PHE A 77 -15.85 13.30 16.03
CA PHE A 77 -15.76 13.47 17.48
C PHE A 77 -14.82 12.45 18.13
N VAL A 78 -14.98 11.16 17.80
CA VAL A 78 -14.12 10.07 18.29
C VAL A 78 -12.67 10.32 17.90
N GLN A 79 -12.41 10.71 16.65
CA GLN A 79 -11.06 11.00 16.18
C GLN A 79 -10.44 12.18 16.94
N ARG A 80 -11.21 13.24 17.21
CA ARG A 80 -10.74 14.37 18.02
C ARG A 80 -10.35 13.95 19.43
N MET A 81 -11.17 13.12 20.08
CA MET A 81 -10.90 12.63 21.43
C MET A 81 -9.65 11.74 21.47
N LYS A 82 -9.54 10.80 20.51
CA LYS A 82 -8.37 9.93 20.37
C LYS A 82 -7.09 10.74 20.16
N ASN A 83 -7.12 11.76 19.29
CA ASN A 83 -5.97 12.62 19.02
C ASN A 83 -5.55 13.42 20.26
N ARG A 84 -6.52 13.98 21.00
CA ARG A 84 -6.24 14.70 22.26
C ARG A 84 -5.55 13.78 23.26
N GLN A 85 -6.08 12.58 23.47
CA GLN A 85 -5.52 11.63 24.42
C GLN A 85 -4.11 11.19 24.00
N ARG A 86 -3.91 10.90 22.71
CA ARG A 86 -2.59 10.57 22.15
C ARG A 86 -1.56 11.68 22.40
N MET A 87 -1.94 12.93 22.16
CA MET A 87 -1.06 14.08 22.41
C MET A 87 -0.70 14.17 23.91
N GLN A 88 -1.68 14.07 24.80
CA GLN A 88 -1.44 14.12 26.24
C GLN A 88 -0.52 13.00 26.72
N LEU A 89 -0.72 11.77 26.22
CA LEU A 89 0.16 10.64 26.53
C LEU A 89 1.58 10.86 25.99
N GLY A 90 1.73 11.37 24.77
CA GLY A 90 3.03 11.68 24.19
C GLY A 90 3.80 12.73 24.98
N LEU A 91 3.14 13.81 25.42
CA LEU A 91 3.75 14.83 26.27
C LEU A 91 4.21 14.28 27.63
N LYS A 92 3.43 13.37 28.23
CA LYS A 92 3.81 12.70 29.48
C LYS A 92 4.98 11.73 29.26
N ALA A 93 5.01 11.04 28.12
CA ALA A 93 6.09 10.11 27.76
C ALA A 93 7.46 10.81 27.62
N ASN A 94 7.51 12.10 27.29
CA ASN A 94 8.77 12.86 27.26
C ASN A 94 9.50 12.88 28.61
N LYS A 95 8.77 12.78 29.73
CA LYS A 95 9.36 12.71 31.07
C LYS A 95 9.80 11.29 31.45
N PHE A 96 9.45 10.28 30.65
CA PHE A 96 9.76 8.88 30.89
C PHE A 96 10.97 8.45 30.04
N GLN A 97 12.11 9.12 30.24
CA GLN A 97 13.37 8.79 29.59
C GLN A 97 14.39 8.30 30.66
N PRO A 98 14.41 6.98 30.98
CA PRO A 98 15.12 6.45 32.16
C PRO A 98 16.65 6.63 32.11
N HIS A 99 17.24 6.75 30.92
CA HIS A 99 18.69 6.87 30.73
C HIS A 99 19.05 8.09 29.86
N PHE A 100 18.27 9.18 29.96
CA PHE A 100 18.58 10.40 29.23
C PHE A 100 19.88 11.05 29.74
N ARG A 101 20.78 11.38 28.82
CA ARG A 101 22.05 12.06 29.10
C ARG A 101 22.14 13.31 28.22
N CYS A 102 22.29 14.48 28.83
CA CYS A 102 22.49 15.74 28.11
C CYS A 102 23.84 15.71 27.37
N GLN A 103 23.86 16.11 26.10
CA GLN A 103 25.07 16.08 25.26
C GLN A 103 25.96 17.32 25.46
N VAL A 104 25.37 18.48 25.74
CA VAL A 104 26.10 19.73 25.96
C VAL A 104 25.83 20.17 27.39
N MET A 105 26.91 20.36 28.15
CA MET A 105 26.86 21.06 29.45
C MET A 105 27.43 22.45 29.21
N PHE A 106 26.58 23.46 29.45
CA PHE A 106 26.96 24.87 29.37
C PHE A 106 27.55 25.34 30.69
#